data_AF-A0A0H1R3X6-F1
#
_entry.id   AF-A0A0H1R3X6-F1
#
_cell.length_a   1.000
_cell.length_b   1.000
_cell.length_c   1.000
_cell.angle_alpha   90.00
_cell.angle_beta   90.00
_cell.angle_gamma   90.00
#
_symmetry.space_group_name_H-M   'P 1'
#
loop_
_entity.id
_entity.type
_entity.pdbx_description
1 polymer ?
#
loop_
_entity_poly.entity_id
_entity_poly.type
_entity_poly.pdbx_seq_one_letter_code
_entity_poly.pdbx_strand_id
1 'polypeptide(L)'
;MALVRQAKKCGLALRQTHTCLAKRAAVQVGRYAHARQMRRMGRELRRLKTYLGRVYRDVSRKVAGDEVLSRWFAPLLGLTERMLVQERTSQNKLYGLHAPEVCAPPKGKHTVRVRRQSGCGGDQPGRLCAHVQGAGGQSV
;
A
#
# COMPACT_ATOMS: atom_id res chain seq x y z
N MET A 1 -8.30 -7.07 -6.46
CA MET A 1 -8.45 -6.22 -5.25
C MET A 1 -8.50 -4.76 -5.66
N ALA A 2 -9.61 -4.08 -5.40
CA ALA A 2 -9.87 -2.70 -5.83
C ALA A 2 -8.91 -1.68 -5.20
N LEU A 3 -8.67 -1.77 -3.89
CA LEU A 3 -7.69 -0.96 -3.15
C LEU A 3 -6.30 -0.94 -3.78
N VAL A 4 -5.77 -2.11 -4.15
CA VAL A 4 -4.45 -2.22 -4.78
C VAL A 4 -4.43 -1.55 -6.15
N ARG A 5 -5.51 -1.70 -6.94
CA ARG A 5 -5.62 -1.04 -8.25
C ARG A 5 -5.61 0.47 -8.09
N GLN A 6 -6.33 0.99 -7.09
CA GLN A 6 -6.39 2.42 -6.80
C GLN A 6 -5.06 2.98 -6.30
N ALA A 7 -4.42 2.28 -5.35
CA ALA A 7 -3.10 2.63 -4.85
C ALA A 7 -2.06 2.72 -5.99
N LYS A 8 -2.09 1.76 -6.93
CA LYS A 8 -1.22 1.80 -8.12
C LYS A 8 -1.50 3.00 -9.04
N LYS A 9 -2.77 3.32 -9.28
CA LYS A 9 -3.17 4.48 -10.11
C LYS A 9 -2.65 5.80 -9.53
N CYS A 10 -2.70 5.95 -8.22
CA CYS A 10 -2.23 7.15 -7.54
C CYS A 10 -0.73 7.07 -7.14
N GLY A 11 0.03 6.12 -7.70
CA GLY A 11 1.50 6.06 -7.55
C GLY A 11 2.03 5.55 -6.20
N LEU A 12 1.17 4.99 -5.35
CA LEU A 12 1.58 4.50 -4.02
C LEU A 12 2.35 3.18 -4.12
N ALA A 13 3.60 3.19 -3.69
CA ALA A 13 4.42 1.98 -3.56
C ALA A 13 4.00 1.16 -2.33
N LEU A 14 3.14 0.15 -2.50
CA LEU A 14 2.72 -0.78 -1.43
C LEU A 14 3.86 -1.74 -1.05
N ARG A 15 4.03 -2.04 0.26
CA ARG A 15 5.08 -2.98 0.71
C ARG A 15 4.85 -4.39 0.17
N GLN A 16 3.59 -4.82 0.16
CA GLN A 16 3.13 -6.07 -0.42
C GLN A 16 1.72 -5.86 -0.99
N THR A 17 1.46 -6.37 -2.20
CA THR A 17 0.16 -6.18 -2.85
C THR A 17 -0.82 -7.35 -2.62
N HIS A 18 -0.33 -8.50 -2.15
CA HIS A 18 -1.09 -9.74 -1.89
C HIS A 18 -2.07 -10.18 -3.00
N THR A 19 -1.94 -9.65 -4.22
CA THR A 19 -2.95 -9.82 -5.28
C THR A 19 -3.06 -11.27 -5.74
N CYS A 20 -1.95 -11.97 -5.93
CA CYS A 20 -1.94 -13.37 -6.33
C CYS A 20 -2.50 -14.28 -5.23
N LEU A 21 -2.07 -14.08 -3.98
CA LEU A 21 -2.56 -14.86 -2.83
C LEU A 21 -4.06 -14.66 -2.61
N ALA A 22 -4.52 -13.42 -2.70
CA ALA A 22 -5.93 -13.10 -2.53
C ALA A 22 -6.80 -13.62 -3.69
N LYS A 23 -6.30 -13.57 -4.94
CA LYS A 23 -6.98 -14.20 -6.08
C LYS A 23 -7.10 -15.72 -5.88
N ARG A 24 -6.00 -16.39 -5.51
CA ARG A 24 -5.98 -17.83 -5.26
C ARG A 24 -6.96 -18.22 -4.15
N ALA A 25 -6.93 -17.51 -3.02
CA ALA A 25 -7.85 -17.74 -1.92
C ALA A 25 -9.32 -17.53 -2.34
N ALA A 26 -9.63 -16.50 -3.14
CA ALA A 26 -10.99 -16.28 -3.65
C ALA A 26 -11.50 -17.44 -4.53
N VAL A 27 -10.64 -17.96 -5.41
CA VAL A 27 -10.98 -19.15 -6.22
C VAL A 27 -11.23 -20.37 -5.33
N GLN A 28 -10.41 -20.58 -4.31
CA GLN A 28 -10.58 -21.70 -3.37
C GLN A 28 -11.86 -21.58 -2.54
N VAL A 29 -12.26 -20.37 -2.13
CA VAL A 29 -13.55 -20.13 -1.48
C VAL A 29 -14.70 -20.63 -2.35
N GLY A 30 -14.71 -20.29 -3.65
CA GLY A 30 -15.73 -20.78 -4.58
C GLY A 30 -15.75 -22.30 -4.73
N ARG A 31 -14.58 -22.93 -4.85
CA ARG A 31 -14.46 -24.40 -4.94
C ARG A 31 -14.97 -25.10 -3.67
N TYR A 32 -14.58 -24.61 -2.50
CA TYR A 32 -15.05 -25.18 -1.24
C TYR A 32 -16.52 -24.91 -0.97
N ALA A 33 -17.06 -23.78 -1.42
CA ALA A 33 -18.50 -23.50 -1.37
C ALA A 33 -19.28 -24.51 -2.21
N HIS A 34 -18.84 -24.78 -3.43
CA HIS A 34 -19.48 -25.78 -4.31
C HIS A 34 -19.42 -27.18 -3.69
N ALA A 35 -18.27 -27.58 -3.16
CA ALA A 35 -18.09 -28.88 -2.49
C ALA A 35 -18.71 -28.95 -1.07
N ARG A 36 -19.43 -27.92 -0.62
CA ARG A 36 -20.02 -27.79 0.73
C ARG A 36 -19.03 -27.91 1.88
N GLN A 37 -17.73 -27.66 1.65
CA GLN A 37 -16.67 -27.74 2.65
C GLN A 37 -16.53 -26.44 3.45
N MET A 38 -17.55 -26.12 4.26
CA MET A 38 -17.66 -24.82 4.94
C MET A 38 -16.50 -24.51 5.90
N ARG A 39 -15.91 -25.52 6.55
CA ARG A 39 -14.75 -25.32 7.44
C ARG A 39 -13.51 -24.87 6.65
N ARG A 40 -13.25 -25.44 5.47
CA ARG A 40 -12.13 -25.04 4.60
C ARG A 40 -12.40 -23.69 3.94
N MET A 41 -13.62 -23.48 3.45
CA MET A 41 -14.07 -22.19 2.94
C MET A 41 -13.86 -21.06 3.96
N GLY A 42 -14.27 -21.28 5.22
CA GLY A 42 -14.10 -20.31 6.29
C GLY A 42 -12.64 -19.94 6.57
N ARG A 43 -11.71 -20.90 6.44
CA ARG A 43 -10.26 -20.63 6.58
C ARG A 43 -9.74 -19.73 5.47
N GLU A 44 -10.15 -19.96 4.23
CA GLU A 44 -9.76 -19.12 3.10
C GLU A 44 -10.40 -17.72 3.17
N LEU A 45 -11.65 -17.62 3.62
CA LEU A 45 -12.30 -16.34 3.89
C LEU A 45 -11.55 -15.54 4.97
N ARG A 46 -11.09 -16.19 6.04
CA ARG A 46 -10.24 -15.55 7.07
C ARG A 46 -8.94 -15.05 6.47
N ARG A 47 -8.26 -15.84 5.62
CA ARG A 47 -7.04 -15.44 4.90
C ARG A 47 -7.29 -14.21 4.02
N LEU A 48 -8.40 -14.17 3.30
CA LEU A 48 -8.82 -13.01 2.51
C LEU A 48 -8.99 -11.76 3.38
N LYS A 49 -9.70 -11.86 4.51
CA LYS A 49 -9.84 -10.75 5.47
C LYS A 49 -8.48 -10.28 5.99
N THR A 50 -7.56 -11.21 6.30
CA THR A 50 -6.20 -10.87 6.74
C THR A 50 -5.41 -10.11 5.67
N TYR A 51 -5.43 -10.58 4.42
CA TYR A 51 -4.73 -9.88 3.33
C TYR A 51 -5.34 -8.49 3.07
N LEU A 52 -6.66 -8.38 3.10
CA LEU A 52 -7.36 -7.10 2.95
C LEU A 52 -7.00 -6.13 4.08
N GLY A 53 -7.04 -6.58 5.34
CA GLY A 53 -6.66 -5.78 6.50
C GLY A 53 -5.20 -5.31 6.49
N ARG A 54 -4.28 -6.15 5.99
CA ARG A 54 -2.86 -5.75 5.81
C ARG A 54 -2.71 -4.64 4.78
N VAL A 55 -3.37 -4.76 3.63
CA VAL A 55 -3.35 -3.73 2.58
C VAL A 55 -4.03 -2.44 3.07
N TYR A 56 -5.17 -2.56 3.76
CA TYR A 56 -5.89 -1.44 4.36
C TYR A 56 -4.98 -0.62 5.29
N ARG A 57 -4.30 -1.27 6.24
CA ARG A 57 -3.38 -0.60 7.17
C ARG A 57 -2.17 0.02 6.47
N ASP A 58 -1.64 -0.62 5.43
CA ASP A 58 -0.52 -0.06 4.65
C ASP A 58 -0.93 1.19 3.86
N VAL A 59 -2.12 1.16 3.25
CA VAL A 59 -2.70 2.33 2.55
C VAL A 59 -3.01 3.44 3.55
N SER A 60 -3.72 3.15 4.64
CA SER A 60 -4.07 4.15 5.66
C SER A 60 -2.84 4.88 6.20
N ARG A 61 -1.74 4.17 6.51
CA ARG A 61 -0.50 4.81 6.96
C ARG A 61 0.19 5.69 5.92
N LYS A 62 0.13 5.31 4.64
CA LYS A 62 0.75 6.08 3.56
C LYS A 62 -0.05 7.32 3.19
N VAL A 63 -1.35 7.23 3.36
CA VAL A 63 -2.29 8.30 3.04
C VAL A 63 -2.39 9.32 4.18
N ALA A 64 -2.08 8.94 5.43
CA ALA A 64 -2.11 9.84 6.58
C ALA A 64 -1.18 11.06 6.48
N GLY A 65 -0.16 11.02 5.61
CA GLY A 65 0.75 12.15 5.39
C GLY A 65 0.26 13.20 4.37
N ASP A 66 -0.77 12.88 3.57
CA ASP A 66 -1.28 13.74 2.50
C ASP A 66 -2.78 13.94 2.67
N GLU A 67 -3.19 15.13 3.12
CA GLU A 67 -4.59 15.42 3.46
C GLU A 67 -5.54 15.32 2.25
N VAL A 68 -5.05 15.72 1.07
CA VAL A 68 -5.77 15.57 -0.20
C VAL A 68 -6.01 14.09 -0.49
N LEU A 69 -4.97 13.26 -0.40
CA LEU A 69 -5.05 11.84 -0.67
C LEU A 69 -5.93 11.13 0.37
N SER A 70 -5.89 11.58 1.63
CA SER A 70 -6.72 11.10 2.73
C SER A 70 -8.20 11.27 2.43
N ARG A 71 -8.60 12.46 1.98
CA ARG A 71 -9.98 12.73 1.62
C ARG A 71 -10.47 11.86 0.45
N TRP A 72 -9.61 11.60 -0.53
CA TRP A 72 -9.95 10.72 -1.66
C TRP A 72 -10.10 9.25 -1.27
N PHE A 73 -9.21 8.75 -0.41
CA PHE A 73 -9.26 7.36 0.03
C PHE A 73 -10.28 7.12 1.15
N ALA A 74 -10.72 8.15 1.86
CA ALA A 74 -11.69 8.06 2.97
C ALA A 74 -12.94 7.22 2.66
N PRO A 75 -13.70 7.45 1.57
CA PRO A 75 -14.88 6.63 1.27
C PRO A 75 -14.52 5.16 1.01
N LEU A 76 -13.42 4.90 0.30
CA LEU A 76 -12.97 3.54 -0.01
C LEU A 76 -12.46 2.81 1.23
N LEU A 77 -11.75 3.50 2.11
CA LEU A 77 -11.26 2.99 3.38
C LEU A 77 -12.44 2.69 4.32
N GLY A 78 -13.43 3.59 4.42
CA GLY A 78 -14.63 3.36 5.21
C GLY A 78 -15.45 2.15 4.75
N LEU A 79 -15.61 1.95 3.44
CA LEU A 79 -16.26 0.73 2.90
C LEU A 79 -15.47 -0.54 3.25
N THR A 80 -14.14 -0.46 3.18
CA THR A 80 -13.26 -1.59 3.49
C THR A 80 -13.31 -1.95 4.98
N GLU A 81 -13.30 -0.94 5.84
CA GLU A 81 -13.44 -1.10 7.29
C GLU A 81 -14.78 -1.74 7.66
N ARG A 82 -15.89 -1.20 7.12
CA ARG A 82 -17.22 -1.79 7.29
C ARG A 82 -17.23 -3.25 6.90
N MET A 83 -16.64 -3.60 5.76
CA MET A 83 -16.57 -4.99 5.28
C MET A 83 -15.70 -5.91 6.15
N LEU A 84 -14.67 -5.38 6.81
CA LEU A 84 -13.84 -6.15 7.74
C LEU A 84 -14.59 -6.43 9.05
N VAL A 85 -15.27 -5.42 9.59
CA VAL A 85 -16.06 -5.46 10.83
C VAL A 85 -17.35 -6.26 10.67
N GLN A 86 -17.91 -6.30 9.46
CA GLN A 86 -19.20 -6.95 9.19
C GLN A 86 -19.23 -8.42 9.66
N GLU A 87 -20.22 -8.72 10.51
CA GLU A 87 -20.51 -10.04 11.05
C GLU A 87 -21.62 -10.76 10.27
N ARG A 88 -21.85 -12.06 10.58
CA ARG A 88 -22.90 -12.83 9.86
C ARG A 88 -24.31 -12.32 10.16
N THR A 89 -24.52 -11.71 11.32
CA THR A 89 -25.82 -11.20 11.83
C THR A 89 -26.07 -9.73 11.50
N SER A 90 -25.09 -9.02 10.94
CA SER A 90 -25.24 -7.61 10.62
C SER A 90 -26.30 -7.38 9.54
N GLN A 91 -27.15 -6.38 9.74
CA GLN A 91 -28.05 -5.86 8.72
C GLN A 91 -27.27 -5.01 7.68
N ASN A 92 -27.81 -4.82 6.47
CA ASN A 92 -27.20 -4.05 5.36
C ASN A 92 -25.80 -4.53 4.94
N LYS A 93 -25.72 -5.79 4.53
CA LYS A 93 -24.48 -6.46 4.14
C LYS A 93 -23.88 -5.88 2.87
N LEU A 94 -22.59 -5.53 2.91
CA LEU A 94 -21.83 -5.15 1.73
C LEU A 94 -21.41 -6.40 0.95
N TYR A 95 -21.86 -6.53 -0.30
CA TYR A 95 -21.53 -7.68 -1.17
C TYR A 95 -20.35 -7.43 -2.12
N GLY A 96 -19.88 -6.18 -2.25
CA GLY A 96 -18.75 -5.85 -3.13
C GLY A 96 -18.14 -4.47 -2.88
N LEU A 97 -16.84 -4.37 -3.12
CA LEU A 97 -16.07 -3.13 -3.17
C LEU A 97 -15.97 -2.67 -4.64
N HIS A 98 -17.04 -2.10 -5.20
CA HIS A 98 -16.99 -1.53 -6.55
C HIS A 98 -17.89 -0.30 -6.69
N ALA A 99 -17.27 0.88 -6.56
CA ALA A 99 -17.76 2.17 -7.09
C ALA A 99 -16.50 3.03 -7.33
N PRO A 100 -16.01 3.14 -8.58
CA PRO A 100 -14.67 3.62 -8.92
C PRO A 100 -14.68 5.09 -9.34
N GLU A 101 -15.28 5.97 -8.56
CA GLU A 101 -15.27 7.39 -8.89
C GLU A 101 -14.03 8.03 -8.24
N VAL A 102 -13.11 8.44 -9.12
CA VAL A 102 -11.98 9.35 -8.89
C VAL A 102 -10.60 8.76 -8.56
N CYS A 103 -9.64 8.93 -9.49
CA CYS A 103 -8.28 9.41 -9.16
C CYS A 103 -7.73 10.21 -10.35
N ALA A 104 -7.46 11.49 -10.12
CA ALA A 104 -6.35 12.22 -10.72
C ALA A 104 -5.93 13.38 -9.80
N PRO A 105 -4.66 13.42 -9.37
CA PRO A 105 -3.92 14.68 -9.45
C PRO A 105 -2.58 14.54 -10.21
N PRO A 106 -2.04 15.66 -10.74
CA PRO A 106 -0.92 15.66 -11.69
C PRO A 106 0.47 15.48 -11.04
N LYS A 107 1.41 15.08 -11.92
CA LYS A 107 2.84 14.73 -11.75
C LYS A 107 3.58 15.43 -10.58
N GLY A 108 3.85 14.68 -9.52
CA GLY A 108 4.91 14.96 -8.54
C GLY A 108 5.73 13.68 -8.32
N LYS A 109 6.98 13.68 -8.77
CA LYS A 109 7.93 12.58 -8.53
C LYS A 109 8.23 12.53 -7.03
N HIS A 110 7.60 11.63 -6.29
CA HIS A 110 8.11 11.26 -4.97
C HIS A 110 9.25 10.26 -5.16
N THR A 111 10.45 10.77 -5.43
CA THR A 111 11.69 10.01 -5.27
C THR A 111 11.81 9.64 -3.79
N VAL A 112 11.40 8.42 -3.45
CA VAL A 112 11.83 7.77 -2.22
C VAL A 112 13.35 7.63 -2.32
N ARG A 113 14.09 8.47 -1.60
CA ARG A 113 15.52 8.25 -1.38
C ARG A 113 15.69 6.98 -0.55
N VAL A 114 15.92 5.86 -1.21
CA VAL A 114 16.48 4.68 -0.57
C VAL A 114 17.95 5.02 -0.28
N ARG A 115 18.29 5.35 0.97
CA ARG A 115 19.70 5.31 1.39
C ARG A 115 20.15 3.86 1.29
N ARG A 116 20.84 3.51 0.19
CA ARG A 116 21.73 2.36 0.17
C ARG A 116 22.93 2.74 1.04
N GLN A 117 23.01 2.19 2.24
CA GLN A 117 24.29 2.11 2.92
C GLN A 117 25.11 1.08 2.14
N SER A 118 25.99 1.56 1.26
CA SER A 118 27.05 0.74 0.69
C SER A 118 28.08 0.49 1.78
N GLY A 119 28.00 -0.69 2.38
CA GLY A 119 29.05 -1.21 3.25
C GLY A 119 30.04 -2.08 2.48
N CYS A 120 31.29 -1.64 2.52
CA CYS A 120 32.54 -2.42 2.58
C CYS A 120 33.27 -2.84 1.29
N GLY A 121 34.59 -2.61 1.35
CA GLY A 121 35.64 -2.95 0.37
C GLY A 121 36.18 -1.67 -0.29
N GLY A 122 37.20 -0.96 0.21
CA GLY A 122 38.47 -1.44 0.77
C GLY A 122 39.55 -1.25 -0.31
N ASP A 123 40.23 -0.10 -0.32
CA ASP A 123 41.62 0.11 -0.76
C ASP A 123 41.98 1.61 -0.61
N GLN A 124 42.93 1.91 0.29
CA GLN A 124 43.71 3.16 0.30
C GLN A 124 45.03 2.89 -0.48
N PRO A 125 45.94 3.86 -0.73
CA PRO A 125 45.94 5.31 -0.47
C PRO A 125 46.42 6.14 -1.69
N GLY A 126 46.35 7.47 -1.57
CA GLY A 126 47.30 8.33 -2.29
C GLY A 126 46.67 9.42 -3.16
N ARG A 127 46.42 10.58 -2.56
CA ARG A 127 47.11 11.80 -2.98
C ARG A 127 46.94 12.90 -1.93
N LEU A 128 48.10 13.39 -1.55
CA LEU A 128 48.38 14.55 -0.73
C LEU A 128 47.96 15.84 -1.46
N CYS A 129 47.93 16.92 -0.68
CA CYS A 129 47.99 18.34 -1.04
C CYS A 129 46.63 19.06 -1.18
N ALA A 130 46.45 20.32 -0.75
CA ALA A 130 47.13 21.21 0.19
C ALA A 130 46.34 22.54 0.13
N HIS A 131 46.11 23.20 1.29
CA HIS A 131 45.96 24.67 1.45
C HIS A 131 44.78 25.34 0.66
N VAL A 132 44.24 26.53 0.94
CA VAL A 132 44.42 27.61 1.91
C VAL A 132 43.11 28.42 1.95
N GLN A 133 43.00 29.20 3.02
CA GLN A 133 42.01 30.20 3.41
C GLN A 133 41.43 31.13 2.32
N GLY A 134 40.19 31.61 2.58
CA GLY A 134 39.95 33.07 2.72
C GLY A 134 39.19 33.83 1.63
N ALA A 135 38.51 34.89 2.11
CA ALA A 135 38.04 36.10 1.42
C ALA A 135 36.62 36.11 0.77
N GLY A 136 35.69 36.72 1.51
CA GLY A 136 34.97 37.97 1.19
C GLY A 136 34.58 38.33 -0.25
N GLY A 137 33.36 38.85 -0.41
CA GLY A 137 32.97 39.63 -1.59
C GLY A 137 31.46 39.91 -1.65
N GLN A 138 31.08 41.14 -1.35
CA GLN A 138 29.75 41.72 -1.58
C GLN A 138 29.48 41.92 -3.08
N SER A 139 28.22 42.25 -3.41
CA SER A 139 27.73 43.09 -4.52
C SER A 139 26.77 42.35 -5.45
N VAL A 140 25.46 42.61 -5.32
CA VAL A 140 24.72 43.64 -6.07
C VAL A 140 23.41 43.96 -5.35
#